data_AF-A0A7G2MB49-F1
#
_entry.id   AF-A0A7G2MB49-F1
#
_cell.length_a   1.000
_cell.length_b   1.000
_cell.length_c   1.000
_cell.angle_alpha   90.00
_cell.angle_beta   90.00
_cell.angle_gamma   90.00
#
_symmetry.space_group_name_H-M   'P 1'
#
loop_
_entity.id
_entity.type
_entity.pdbx_description
1 polymer ?
#
loop_
_entity_poly.entity_id
_entity_poly.type
_entity_poly.pdbx_seq_one_letter_code
_entity_poly.pdbx_strand_id
1 'polypeptide(L)'
;MQLIKSELKLNRERVEDIHKHLNFERRACNYILQYRNNLENASEDSLLMYANIPFQVDLFIYVTDALEMLKMSSLSQRIQDKELILQIVKAYNELKRMQEVVNWFYGLKSKYAELIFTDVEFQKGGKKWEGNEKENIRNICRYHLDNLQFVNILEFTSTGVNYESSYLDSKEALDQAIAMIEKKYSHK
;
A
#
# COMPACT_ATOMS: atom_id res chain seq x y z
N MET A 1 -25.42 6.30 13.80
CA MET A 1 -24.74 4.99 13.78
C MET A 1 -24.68 4.37 12.39
N GLN A 2 -25.74 4.43 11.58
CA GLN A 2 -25.66 3.94 10.19
C GLN A 2 -24.56 4.64 9.36
N LEU A 3 -24.40 5.97 9.50
CA LEU A 3 -23.31 6.70 8.82
C LEU A 3 -21.91 6.18 9.21
N ILE A 4 -21.65 6.02 10.51
CA ILE A 4 -20.38 5.43 11.00
C ILE A 4 -20.18 4.03 10.40
N LYS A 5 -21.21 3.18 10.41
CA LYS A 5 -21.10 1.82 9.85
C LYS A 5 -20.71 1.83 8.38
N SER A 6 -21.37 2.67 7.57
CA SER A 6 -21.07 2.80 6.15
C SER A 6 -19.65 3.30 5.91
N GLU A 7 -19.20 4.29 6.68
CA GLU A 7 -17.83 4.81 6.59
C GLU A 7 -16.78 3.76 6.98
N LEU A 8 -17.01 3.00 8.06
CA LEU A 8 -16.11 1.91 8.46
C LEU A 8 -16.04 0.81 7.40
N LYS A 9 -17.16 0.47 6.74
CA LYS A 9 -17.18 -0.50 5.62
C LYS A 9 -16.36 0.00 4.42
N LEU A 10 -16.55 1.27 4.05
CA LEU A 10 -15.75 1.89 2.99
C LEU A 10 -14.25 1.89 3.32
N ASN A 11 -13.89 2.29 4.54
CA ASN A 11 -12.49 2.29 4.98
C ASN A 11 -11.90 0.88 5.01
N ARG A 12 -12.71 -0.15 5.32
CA ARG A 12 -12.31 -1.54 5.27
C ARG A 12 -11.97 -2.02 3.86
N GLU A 13 -12.77 -1.64 2.86
CA GLU A 13 -12.46 -1.90 1.45
C GLU A 13 -11.13 -1.24 1.06
N ARG A 14 -10.91 0.01 1.46
CA ARG A 14 -9.64 0.71 1.19
C ARG A 14 -8.43 0.05 1.85
N VAL A 15 -8.56 -0.46 3.07
CA VAL A 15 -7.50 -1.22 3.76
C VAL A 15 -7.14 -2.49 2.97
N GLU A 16 -8.14 -3.17 2.43
CA GLU A 16 -7.93 -4.36 1.61
C GLU A 16 -7.25 -4.02 0.28
N ASP A 17 -7.66 -2.93 -0.37
CA ASP A 17 -7.09 -2.51 -1.65
C ASP A 17 -5.62 -2.11 -1.53
N ILE A 18 -5.27 -1.29 -0.52
CA ILE A 18 -3.86 -0.91 -0.31
C ILE A 18 -3.00 -2.13 0.07
N HIS A 19 -3.54 -3.08 0.85
CA HIS A 19 -2.81 -4.31 1.20
C HIS A 19 -2.54 -5.18 -0.03
N LYS A 20 -3.53 -5.35 -0.91
CA LYS A 20 -3.35 -6.06 -2.18
C LYS A 20 -2.31 -5.38 -3.05
N HIS A 21 -2.34 -4.05 -3.13
CA HIS A 21 -1.38 -3.28 -3.91
C HIS A 21 0.05 -3.44 -3.38
N LEU A 22 0.27 -3.23 -2.08
CA LEU A 22 1.58 -3.41 -1.44
C LEU A 22 2.12 -4.84 -1.62
N ASN A 23 1.26 -5.86 -1.51
CA ASN A 23 1.65 -7.25 -1.74
C ASN A 23 1.94 -7.55 -3.21
N PHE A 24 1.25 -6.89 -4.13
CA PHE A 24 1.57 -6.96 -5.54
C PHE A 24 2.95 -6.35 -5.82
N GLU A 25 3.25 -5.17 -5.27
CA GLU A 25 4.57 -4.55 -5.42
C GLU A 25 5.69 -5.44 -4.85
N ARG A 26 5.49 -5.97 -3.65
CA ARG A 26 6.45 -6.89 -3.01
C ARG A 26 6.71 -8.11 -3.89
N ARG A 27 5.66 -8.71 -4.48
CA ARG A 27 5.80 -9.87 -5.39
C ARG A 27 6.53 -9.49 -6.67
N ALA A 28 6.20 -8.34 -7.27
CA ALA A 28 6.84 -7.86 -8.48
C ALA A 28 8.35 -7.65 -8.30
N CYS A 29 8.75 -6.97 -7.22
CA CYS A 29 10.16 -6.72 -6.93
C CYS A 29 10.92 -8.00 -6.58
N ASN A 30 10.32 -8.90 -5.79
CA ASN A 30 10.92 -10.21 -5.49
C ASN A 30 11.11 -11.06 -6.76
N TYR A 31 10.16 -11.01 -7.69
CA TYR A 31 10.28 -11.72 -8.97
C TYR A 31 11.50 -11.23 -9.75
N ILE A 32 11.68 -9.92 -9.89
CA ILE A 32 12.84 -9.36 -10.59
C ILE A 32 14.15 -9.75 -9.90
N LEU A 33 14.21 -9.68 -8.56
CA LEU A 33 15.39 -10.08 -7.78
C LEU A 33 15.71 -11.58 -7.91
N GLN A 34 14.68 -12.44 -7.91
CA GLN A 34 14.84 -13.89 -8.06
C GLN A 34 15.56 -14.26 -9.36
N TYR A 35 15.28 -13.55 -10.45
CA TYR A 35 15.87 -13.80 -11.77
C TYR A 35 17.09 -12.91 -12.08
N ARG A 36 17.62 -12.16 -11.10
CA ARG A 36 18.74 -11.23 -11.30
C ARG A 36 19.91 -11.85 -12.07
N ASN A 37 20.30 -13.06 -11.70
CA ASN A 37 21.44 -13.77 -12.29
C ASN A 37 21.05 -14.74 -13.41
N ASN A 38 19.77 -14.82 -13.78
CA ASN A 38 19.25 -15.79 -14.74
C ASN A 38 17.96 -15.31 -15.43
N LEU A 39 18.02 -14.12 -16.05
CA LEU A 39 16.87 -13.49 -16.72
C LEU A 39 16.33 -14.29 -17.92
N GLU A 40 17.12 -15.20 -18.49
CA GLU A 40 16.67 -16.07 -19.59
C GLU A 40 15.51 -16.98 -19.14
N ASN A 41 15.47 -17.33 -17.85
CA ASN A 41 14.40 -18.14 -17.27
C ASN A 41 13.18 -17.31 -16.81
N ALA A 42 13.26 -15.98 -16.87
CA ALA A 42 12.13 -15.12 -16.54
C ALA A 42 11.16 -15.02 -17.73
N SER A 43 9.85 -15.05 -17.43
CA SER A 43 8.79 -14.67 -18.36
C SER A 43 8.93 -13.20 -18.76
N GLU A 44 8.95 -12.92 -20.07
CA GLU A 44 8.99 -11.56 -20.61
C GLU A 44 7.76 -10.75 -20.25
N ASP A 45 6.56 -11.35 -20.29
CA ASP A 45 5.31 -10.68 -19.90
C ASP A 45 5.37 -10.23 -18.43
N SER A 46 5.94 -11.07 -17.56
CA SER A 46 6.12 -10.71 -16.14
C SER A 46 7.16 -9.61 -15.97
N LEU A 47 8.26 -9.64 -16.72
CA LEU A 47 9.25 -8.54 -16.68
C LEU A 47 8.63 -7.23 -17.16
N LEU A 48 7.85 -7.24 -18.25
CA LEU A 48 7.14 -6.06 -18.76
C LEU A 48 6.16 -5.51 -17.72
N MET A 49 5.41 -6.39 -17.06
CA MET A 49 4.47 -6.00 -16.01
C MET A 49 5.17 -5.42 -14.78
N TYR A 50 6.33 -5.96 -14.40
CA TYR A 50 6.95 -5.67 -13.10
C TYR A 50 8.04 -4.60 -13.15
N ALA A 51 8.68 -4.37 -14.30
CA ALA A 51 9.88 -3.53 -14.36
C ALA A 51 9.65 -2.07 -13.93
N ASN A 52 8.43 -1.55 -14.06
CA ASN A 52 8.09 -0.18 -13.64
C ASN A 52 7.59 -0.07 -12.19
N ILE A 53 7.25 -1.20 -11.54
CA ILE A 53 6.68 -1.22 -10.20
C ILE A 53 7.55 -0.57 -9.11
N PRO A 54 8.89 -0.67 -9.15
CA PRO A 54 9.74 0.01 -8.17
C PRO A 54 9.61 1.54 -8.18
N PHE A 55 9.09 2.14 -9.27
CA PHE A 55 8.96 3.59 -9.40
C PHE A 55 7.54 4.09 -9.14
N GLN A 56 6.58 3.18 -8.98
CA GLN A 56 5.20 3.55 -8.67
C GLN A 56 5.06 3.92 -7.20
N VAL A 57 4.19 4.89 -6.94
CA VAL A 57 3.81 5.31 -5.59
C VAL A 57 2.30 5.34 -5.48
N ASP A 58 1.80 5.03 -4.30
CA ASP A 58 0.37 5.09 -4.00
C ASP A 58 0.15 5.81 -2.65
N LEU A 59 -1.10 6.07 -2.31
CA LEU A 59 -1.49 6.76 -1.09
C LEU A 59 -2.66 6.04 -0.43
N PHE A 60 -2.58 5.88 0.89
CA PHE A 60 -3.71 5.43 1.67
C PHE A 60 -4.50 6.62 2.24
N ILE A 61 -5.74 6.79 1.77
CA ILE A 61 -6.68 7.79 2.28
C ILE A 61 -7.88 7.07 2.90
N TYR A 62 -8.18 7.32 4.17
CA TYR A 62 -9.41 6.88 4.82
C TYR A 62 -10.31 8.08 5.12
N VAL A 63 -11.63 7.85 5.20
CA VAL A 63 -12.64 8.89 5.48
C VAL A 63 -12.88 8.98 6.98
N THR A 64 -13.09 10.20 7.49
CA THR A 64 -13.36 10.48 8.92
C THR A 64 -14.61 11.32 9.16
N ASP A 65 -15.37 11.68 8.12
CA ASP A 65 -16.50 12.61 8.19
C ASP A 65 -17.53 12.19 9.25
N ALA A 66 -17.93 10.91 9.26
CA ALA A 66 -18.90 10.40 10.21
C ALA A 66 -18.35 10.43 11.65
N LEU A 67 -17.06 10.15 11.86
CA LEU A 67 -16.41 10.28 13.16
C LEU A 67 -16.39 11.73 13.63
N GLU A 68 -16.06 12.66 12.75
CA GLU A 68 -16.01 14.09 13.05
C GLU A 68 -17.40 14.61 13.41
N MET A 69 -18.43 14.24 12.65
CA MET A 69 -19.82 14.52 13.00
C MET A 69 -20.20 13.93 14.36
N LEU A 70 -19.77 12.71 14.67
CA LEU A 70 -20.02 12.07 15.96
C LEU A 70 -19.34 12.83 17.13
N LYS A 71 -18.13 13.35 16.92
CA LYS A 71 -17.39 14.16 17.90
C LYS A 71 -17.99 15.54 18.11
N MET A 72 -18.36 16.22 17.01
CA MET A 72 -18.90 17.59 17.03
C MET A 72 -20.34 17.65 17.54
N SER A 73 -21.09 16.56 17.36
CA SER A 73 -22.46 16.49 17.87
C SER A 73 -22.47 16.10 19.35
N SER A 74 -23.46 16.59 20.08
CA SER A 74 -23.80 16.06 21.42
C SER A 74 -24.28 14.59 21.40
N LEU A 75 -24.26 13.93 20.22
CA LEU A 75 -24.64 12.53 20.06
C LEU A 75 -23.66 11.59 20.77
N SER A 76 -22.36 11.89 20.85
CA SER A 76 -21.40 11.09 21.62
C SER A 76 -21.75 11.00 23.12
N GLN A 77 -22.35 12.06 23.67
CA GLN A 77 -22.85 12.09 25.05
C GLN A 77 -24.16 11.32 25.20
N ARG A 78 -24.96 11.20 24.13
CA ARG A 78 -26.24 10.47 24.10
C ARG A 78 -26.09 8.98 23.83
N ILE A 79 -24.95 8.53 23.29
CA ILE A 79 -24.64 7.11 23.18
C ILE A 79 -24.21 6.61 24.56
N GLN A 80 -25.06 5.82 25.19
CA GLN A 80 -24.79 5.18 26.48
C GLN A 80 -23.71 4.10 26.38
N ASP A 81 -23.54 3.53 25.19
CA ASP A 81 -22.63 2.42 24.95
C ASP A 81 -21.18 2.88 24.77
N LYS A 82 -20.49 3.03 25.90
CA LYS A 82 -19.09 3.50 25.93
C LYS A 82 -18.12 2.52 25.28
N GLU A 83 -18.39 1.22 25.38
CA GLU A 83 -17.57 0.19 24.73
C GLU A 83 -17.66 0.32 23.21
N LEU A 84 -18.85 0.52 22.64
CA LEU A 84 -18.98 0.75 21.21
C LEU A 84 -18.21 2.00 20.75
N ILE A 85 -18.30 3.11 21.50
CA ILE A 85 -17.56 4.33 21.17
C ILE A 85 -16.05 4.05 21.17
N LEU A 86 -15.55 3.34 22.18
CA LEU A 86 -14.13 3.01 22.28
C LEU A 86 -13.66 2.17 21.08
N GLN A 87 -14.45 1.19 20.66
CA GLN A 87 -14.11 0.35 19.50
C GLN A 87 -14.13 1.12 18.18
N ILE A 88 -15.08 2.04 18.00
CA ILE A 88 -15.10 2.94 16.86
C ILE A 88 -13.83 3.79 16.85
N VAL A 89 -13.47 4.42 17.98
CA VAL A 89 -12.25 5.24 18.08
C VAL A 89 -10.99 4.40 17.80
N LYS A 90 -10.92 3.17 18.33
CA LYS A 90 -9.83 2.24 18.06
C LYS A 90 -9.68 1.96 16.57
N ALA A 91 -10.77 1.67 15.86
CA ALA A 91 -10.74 1.43 14.42
C ALA A 91 -10.15 2.60 13.62
N TYR A 92 -10.53 3.85 13.94
CA TYR A 92 -9.94 5.02 13.28
C TYR A 92 -8.48 5.28 13.66
N ASN A 93 -8.07 4.94 14.88
CA ASN A 93 -6.66 5.03 15.27
C ASN A 93 -5.78 4.04 14.49
N GLU A 94 -6.26 2.81 14.27
CA GLU A 94 -5.53 1.84 13.44
C GLU A 94 -5.47 2.28 11.97
N LEU A 95 -6.55 2.86 11.43
CA LEU A 95 -6.54 3.47 10.09
C LEU A 95 -5.48 4.57 9.97
N LYS A 96 -5.37 5.44 10.98
CA LYS A 96 -4.32 6.47 11.03
C LYS A 96 -2.92 5.85 11.02
N ARG A 97 -2.69 4.81 11.82
CA ARG A 97 -1.41 4.09 11.87
C ARG A 97 -1.07 3.45 10.52
N MET A 98 -2.04 2.84 9.86
CA MET A 98 -1.86 2.29 8.51
C MET A 98 -1.45 3.38 7.52
N GLN A 99 -2.11 4.55 7.56
CA GLN A 99 -1.73 5.69 6.73
C GLN A 99 -0.29 6.15 6.98
N GLU A 100 0.13 6.25 8.25
CA GLU A 100 1.50 6.63 8.61
C GLU A 100 2.54 5.64 8.06
N VAL A 101 2.27 4.33 8.16
CA VAL A 101 3.15 3.28 7.63
C VAL A 101 3.24 3.34 6.10
N VAL A 102 2.11 3.48 5.41
CA VAL A 102 2.06 3.59 3.94
C VAL A 102 2.77 4.85 3.45
N ASN A 103 2.53 5.99 4.10
CA ASN A 103 3.19 7.26 3.76
C ASN A 103 4.71 7.20 3.98
N TRP A 104 5.15 6.57 5.07
CA TRP A 104 6.57 6.36 5.33
C TRP A 104 7.20 5.47 4.24
N PHE A 105 6.54 4.37 3.89
CA PHE A 105 7.00 3.43 2.87
C PHE A 105 7.19 4.13 1.52
N TYR A 106 6.15 4.79 1.02
CA TYR A 106 6.23 5.49 -0.27
C TYR A 106 7.13 6.71 -0.21
N GLY A 107 7.20 7.41 0.93
CA GLY A 107 8.15 8.52 1.11
C GLY A 107 9.61 8.10 1.00
N LEU A 108 9.97 6.91 1.49
CA LEU A 108 11.32 6.35 1.29
C LEU A 108 11.51 5.79 -0.12
N LYS A 109 10.50 5.09 -0.66
CA LYS A 109 10.53 4.57 -2.03
C LYS A 109 10.80 5.69 -3.05
N SER A 110 10.13 6.84 -2.91
CA SER A 110 10.37 8.04 -3.73
C SER A 110 11.81 8.53 -3.64
N LYS A 111 12.42 8.55 -2.44
CA LYS A 111 13.83 8.96 -2.29
C LYS A 111 14.79 8.00 -3.00
N TYR A 112 14.53 6.69 -2.94
CA TYR A 112 15.31 5.73 -3.73
C TYR A 112 15.12 5.96 -5.24
N ALA A 113 13.89 6.23 -5.68
CA ALA A 113 13.62 6.52 -7.08
C ALA A 113 14.34 7.80 -7.56
N GLU A 114 14.37 8.86 -6.75
CA GLU A 114 15.11 10.09 -7.04
C GLU A 114 16.61 9.85 -7.19
N LEU A 115 17.21 9.01 -6.33
CA LEU A 115 18.62 8.62 -6.46
C LEU A 115 18.89 7.86 -7.77
N ILE A 116 17.96 7.04 -8.23
CA ILE A 116 18.05 6.33 -9.50
C ILE A 116 17.93 7.31 -10.68
N PHE A 117 16.95 8.20 -10.65
CA PHE A 117 16.72 9.15 -11.74
C PHE A 117 17.82 10.21 -11.85
N THR A 118 18.62 10.44 -10.81
CA THR A 118 19.79 11.32 -10.85
C THR A 118 21.08 10.60 -11.26
N ASP A 119 21.06 9.27 -11.39
CA ASP A 119 22.17 8.46 -11.87
C ASP A 119 22.27 8.55 -13.41
N VAL A 120 23.35 9.18 -13.89
CA VAL A 120 23.62 9.42 -15.31
C VAL A 120 23.76 8.10 -16.09
N GLU A 121 24.29 7.04 -15.48
CA GLU A 121 24.37 5.74 -16.15
C GLU A 121 22.96 5.14 -16.28
N PHE A 122 22.16 5.15 -15.21
CA PHE A 122 20.77 4.68 -15.29
C PHE A 122 19.97 5.39 -16.39
N GLN A 123 20.12 6.71 -16.53
CA GLN A 123 19.48 7.51 -17.59
C GLN A 123 19.91 7.12 -19.00
N LYS A 124 21.20 6.77 -19.21
CA LYS A 124 21.69 6.27 -20.52
C LYS A 124 21.02 4.95 -20.89
N GLY A 125 20.72 4.09 -19.92
CA GLY A 125 19.91 2.89 -20.11
C GLY A 125 18.44 3.18 -20.38
N GLY A 126 17.87 4.19 -19.73
CA GLY A 126 16.48 4.64 -19.89
C GLY A 126 16.12 5.03 -21.33
N LYS A 127 17.03 5.68 -22.07
CA LYS A 127 16.83 6.00 -23.50
C LYS A 127 16.68 4.78 -24.41
N LYS A 128 17.01 3.57 -23.94
CA LYS A 128 16.77 2.30 -24.66
C LYS A 128 15.35 1.74 -24.46
N TRP A 129 14.55 2.32 -23.55
CA TRP A 129 13.16 1.93 -23.31
C TRP A 129 12.19 2.41 -24.40
N GLU A 130 12.59 3.41 -25.20
CA GLU A 130 11.76 4.02 -26.25
C GLU A 130 11.69 3.20 -27.56
N GLY A 131 12.16 1.94 -27.55
CA GLY A 131 12.09 0.99 -28.67
C GLY A 131 10.90 0.02 -28.59
N ASN A 132 10.88 -1.02 -29.43
CA ASN A 132 9.85 -2.07 -29.38
C ASN A 132 9.99 -2.86 -28.05
N GLU A 133 9.29 -2.42 -26.99
CA GLU A 133 9.49 -2.80 -25.58
C GLU A 133 9.50 -4.32 -25.34
N LYS A 134 8.74 -5.07 -26.14
CA LYS A 134 8.66 -6.53 -26.07
C LYS A 134 9.94 -7.23 -26.50
N GLU A 135 10.65 -6.73 -27.51
CA GLU A 135 11.82 -7.42 -28.07
C GLU A 135 13.09 -7.24 -27.22
N ASN A 136 13.08 -6.38 -26.18
CA ASN A 136 14.30 -6.02 -25.46
C ASN A 136 14.20 -5.94 -23.92
N ILE A 137 13.06 -6.33 -23.32
CA ILE A 137 12.82 -6.18 -21.88
C ILE A 137 13.89 -6.88 -21.02
N ARG A 138 14.41 -8.04 -21.45
CA ARG A 138 15.48 -8.76 -20.73
C ARG A 138 16.78 -7.96 -20.66
N ASN A 139 17.23 -7.38 -21.77
CA ASN A 139 18.46 -6.61 -21.79
C ASN A 139 18.31 -5.31 -21.00
N ILE A 140 17.12 -4.71 -21.05
CA ILE A 140 16.75 -3.56 -20.22
C ILE A 140 16.84 -3.91 -18.74
N CYS A 141 16.18 -5.00 -18.31
CA CYS A 141 16.24 -5.46 -16.92
C CYS A 141 17.67 -5.78 -16.51
N ARG A 142 18.46 -6.43 -17.39
CA ARG A 142 19.88 -6.74 -17.12
C ARG A 142 20.68 -5.48 -16.84
N TYR A 143 20.56 -4.47 -17.71
CA TYR A 143 21.26 -3.20 -17.54
C TYR A 143 20.91 -2.52 -16.21
N HIS A 144 19.64 -2.51 -15.84
CA HIS A 144 19.21 -1.90 -14.59
C HIS A 144 19.61 -2.70 -13.36
N LEU A 145 19.64 -4.04 -13.44
CA LEU A 145 20.06 -4.91 -12.34
C LEU A 145 21.56 -4.83 -12.01
N ASP A 146 22.36 -4.26 -12.93
CA ASP A 146 23.76 -3.89 -12.67
C ASP A 146 23.88 -2.55 -11.91
N ASN A 147 22.80 -1.75 -11.85
CA ASN A 147 22.77 -0.49 -11.12
C ASN A 147 22.43 -0.73 -9.63
N LEU A 148 23.34 -0.32 -8.73
CA LEU A 148 23.18 -0.49 -7.30
C LEU A 148 21.90 0.19 -6.76
N GLN A 149 21.56 1.39 -7.24
CA GLN A 149 20.38 2.12 -6.76
C GLN A 149 19.09 1.41 -7.18
N PHE A 150 19.05 0.84 -8.38
CA PHE A 150 17.91 0.03 -8.83
C PHE A 150 17.75 -1.26 -8.00
N VAL A 151 18.86 -1.92 -7.65
CA VAL A 151 18.81 -3.08 -6.74
C VAL A 151 18.32 -2.67 -5.35
N ASN A 152 18.80 -1.53 -4.83
CA ASN A 152 18.38 -1.03 -3.51
C ASN A 152 16.87 -0.79 -3.42
N ILE A 153 16.25 -0.19 -4.45
CA ILE A 153 14.79 0.04 -4.43
C ILE A 153 13.99 -1.27 -4.53
N LEU A 154 14.49 -2.24 -5.29
CA LEU A 154 13.88 -3.58 -5.39
C LEU A 154 13.92 -4.29 -4.04
N GLU A 155 15.08 -4.28 -3.38
CA GLU A 155 15.26 -4.89 -2.06
C GLU A 155 14.40 -4.19 -1.00
N PHE A 156 14.43 -2.86 -0.96
CA PHE A 156 13.58 -2.06 -0.06
C PHE A 156 12.09 -2.36 -0.26
N THR A 157 11.60 -2.44 -1.50
CA THR A 157 10.19 -2.76 -1.79
C THR A 157 9.86 -4.20 -1.40
N SER A 158 10.82 -5.11 -1.50
CA SER A 158 10.63 -6.53 -1.20
C SER A 158 10.62 -6.84 0.30
N THR A 159 11.42 -6.13 1.11
CA THR A 159 11.64 -6.47 2.53
C THR A 159 11.56 -5.28 3.50
N GLY A 160 11.57 -4.05 3.01
CA GLY A 160 11.82 -2.84 3.81
C GLY A 160 10.74 -2.46 4.81
N VAL A 161 9.51 -2.98 4.67
CA VAL A 161 8.39 -2.70 5.60
C VAL A 161 7.54 -3.93 5.86
N ASN A 162 7.33 -4.21 7.14
CA ASN A 162 6.26 -5.09 7.59
C ASN A 162 4.95 -4.29 7.74
N TYR A 163 4.23 -4.11 6.64
CA TYR A 163 2.88 -3.52 6.65
C TYR A 163 1.81 -4.52 7.10
N GLU A 164 2.16 -5.80 7.27
CA GLU A 164 1.20 -6.87 7.56
C GLU A 164 0.56 -6.68 8.94
N SER A 165 1.33 -6.28 9.94
CA SER A 165 0.78 -6.03 11.28
C SER A 165 -0.24 -4.88 11.25
N SER A 166 0.07 -3.78 10.56
CA SER A 166 -0.82 -2.62 10.48
C SER A 166 -2.09 -2.92 9.69
N TYR A 167 -1.99 -3.77 8.66
CA TYR A 167 -3.15 -4.31 7.94
C TYR A 167 -4.03 -5.16 8.86
N LEU A 168 -3.45 -6.15 9.54
CA LEU A 168 -4.20 -7.05 10.42
C LEU A 168 -4.87 -6.29 11.57
N ASP A 169 -4.15 -5.38 12.23
CA ASP A 169 -4.67 -4.53 13.31
C ASP A 169 -5.85 -3.67 12.82
N SER A 170 -5.70 -3.02 11.65
CA SER A 170 -6.77 -2.21 11.04
C SER A 170 -7.98 -3.05 10.67
N LYS A 171 -7.76 -4.19 10.03
CA LYS A 171 -8.80 -5.12 9.60
C LYS A 171 -9.59 -5.63 10.80
N GLU A 172 -8.91 -6.09 11.84
CA GLU A 172 -9.56 -6.61 13.04
C GLU A 172 -10.38 -5.52 13.74
N ALA A 173 -9.81 -4.32 13.93
CA ALA A 173 -10.50 -3.22 14.60
C ALA A 173 -11.76 -2.77 13.83
N LEU A 174 -11.68 -2.72 12.49
CA LEU A 174 -12.83 -2.41 11.63
C LEU A 174 -13.93 -3.47 11.72
N ASP A 175 -13.57 -4.76 11.65
CA ASP A 175 -14.53 -5.87 11.78
C ASP A 175 -15.26 -5.84 13.11
N GLN A 176 -14.51 -5.66 14.20
CA GLN A 176 -15.06 -5.60 15.55
C GLN A 176 -16.05 -4.44 15.67
N ALA A 177 -15.67 -3.24 15.24
CA ALA A 177 -16.53 -2.06 15.29
C ALA A 177 -17.81 -2.24 14.43
N ILE A 178 -17.68 -2.75 13.20
CA ILE A 178 -18.82 -2.99 12.30
C ILE A 178 -19.77 -4.03 12.92
N ALA A 179 -19.26 -5.16 13.39
CA ALA A 179 -20.06 -6.22 13.98
C ALA A 179 -20.81 -5.74 15.24
N MET A 180 -20.18 -4.89 16.06
CA MET A 180 -20.83 -4.31 17.22
C MET A 180 -21.96 -3.35 16.85
N ILE A 181 -21.78 -2.52 15.82
CA ILE A 181 -22.85 -1.65 15.32
C ILE A 181 -24.00 -2.49 14.77
N GLU A 182 -23.71 -3.53 13.99
CA GLU A 182 -24.73 -4.43 13.43
C GLU A 182 -25.48 -5.15 14.55
N LYS A 183 -24.81 -5.73 15.54
CA LYS A 183 -25.48 -6.40 16.66
C LYS A 183 -26.44 -5.48 17.42
N LYS A 184 -26.08 -4.21 17.61
CA LYS A 184 -26.81 -3.26 18.47
C LYS A 184 -27.85 -2.42 17.71
N TYR A 185 -27.69 -2.26 16.39
CA TYR A 185 -28.48 -1.35 15.57
C TYR A 185 -29.04 -1.98 14.27
N SER A 186 -29.08 -3.31 14.14
CA SER A 186 -29.72 -4.01 12.99
C SER A 186 -31.26 -4.02 13.00
N HIS A 187 -31.90 -3.42 14.00
CA HIS A 187 -33.36 -3.33 14.09
C HIS A 187 -33.82 -1.90 14.32
N LYS A 188 -33.65 -1.03 13.32
CA LYS A 188 -34.40 0.21 13.13
C LYS A 188 -34.39 0.60 11.66
#